data_AF-A0A7X8R712-F1
#
_entry.id   AF-A0A7X8R712-F1
#
_cell.length_a   1.000
_cell.length_b   1.000
_cell.length_c   1.000
_cell.angle_alpha   90.00
_cell.angle_beta   90.00
_cell.angle_gamma   90.00
#
_symmetry.space_group_name_H-M   'P 1'
#
loop_
_entity.id
_entity.type
_entity.pdbx_description
1 polymer ?
#
loop_
_entity_poly.entity_id
_entity_poly.type
_entity_poly.pdbx_seq_one_letter_code
_entity_poly.pdbx_strand_id
1 'polypeptide(L)'
;MKIHVKIVALLLGLALIATCSKKNPVKHEPKDEDIIQANIGAAGGKLETGEFKLTVPAGAFNAPAELKLQLQPGPPAFFSFVKTHSFRITG
;
A
#
# COMPACT_ATOMS: atom_id res chain seq x y z
N MET A 1 -0.68 47.97 -27.30
CA MET A 1 0.13 46.78 -26.93
C MET A 1 -0.05 46.25 -25.48
N LYS A 2 -0.94 46.78 -24.63
CA LYS A 2 -1.11 46.31 -23.23
C LYS A 2 -2.19 45.24 -23.01
N ILE A 3 -3.07 45.02 -24.00
CA ILE A 3 -4.26 44.16 -23.84
C ILE A 3 -3.92 42.69 -24.18
N HIS A 4 -3.05 42.45 -25.17
CA HIS A 4 -2.65 41.10 -25.57
C HIS A 4 -1.82 40.36 -24.51
N VAL A 5 -0.98 41.07 -23.74
CA VAL A 5 -0.15 40.47 -22.68
C VAL A 5 -1.01 39.90 -21.54
N LYS A 6 -2.13 40.55 -21.22
CA LYS A 6 -3.04 40.10 -20.15
C LYS A 6 -3.85 38.87 -20.55
N ILE A 7 -4.23 38.76 -21.81
CA ILE A 7 -4.99 37.61 -22.34
C ILE A 7 -4.11 36.37 -22.43
N VAL A 8 -2.85 36.52 -22.85
CA VAL A 8 -1.88 35.42 -22.89
C VAL A 8 -1.55 34.91 -21.49
N ALA A 9 -1.41 35.80 -20.50
CA ALA A 9 -1.18 35.41 -19.11
C ALA A 9 -2.39 34.66 -18.49
N LEU A 10 -3.61 35.06 -18.83
CA LEU A 10 -4.83 34.38 -18.37
C LEU A 10 -4.98 32.97 -18.98
N LEU A 11 -4.67 32.83 -20.27
CA LEU A 11 -4.68 31.53 -20.96
C LEU A 11 -3.59 30.58 -20.46
N LEU A 12 -2.40 31.10 -20.13
CA LEU A 12 -1.31 30.29 -19.56
C LEU A 12 -1.62 29.82 -18.13
N GLY A 13 -2.34 30.64 -17.34
CA GLY A 13 -2.81 30.27 -16.01
C GLY A 13 -3.83 29.14 -16.02
N LEU A 14 -4.79 29.15 -16.95
CA LEU A 14 -5.77 28.07 -17.12
C LEU A 14 -5.14 26.76 -17.61
N ALA A 15 -4.09 26.84 -18.43
CA ALA A 15 -3.38 25.66 -18.92
C ALA A 15 -2.61 24.92 -17.80
N LEU A 16 -2.06 25.64 -16.81
CA LEU A 16 -1.32 25.04 -15.69
C LEU A 16 -2.22 24.24 -14.73
N ILE A 17 -3.49 24.61 -14.57
CA ILE A 17 -4.42 23.91 -13.66
C ILE A 17 -4.86 22.57 -14.28
N ALA A 18 -4.86 22.46 -15.62
CA ALA A 18 -5.26 21.25 -16.33
C ALA A 18 -4.19 20.14 -16.30
N THR A 19 -2.94 20.43 -15.95
CA THR A 19 -1.86 19.42 -15.93
C THR A 19 -1.70 18.70 -14.60
N CYS A 20 -2.33 19.18 -13.51
CA CYS A 20 -2.22 18.58 -12.18
C CYS A 20 -3.35 17.61 -11.80
N SER A 21 -4.27 17.29 -12.72
CA SER A 21 -5.42 16.43 -12.43
C SER A 21 -5.29 14.99 -12.96
N LYS A 22 -4.07 14.51 -13.24
CA LYS A 22 -3.88 13.14 -13.76
C LYS A 22 -2.86 12.35 -12.96
N LYS A 23 -3.38 11.70 -11.94
CA LYS A 23 -3.19 10.27 -11.58
C LYS A 23 -3.40 10.15 -10.07
N ASN A 24 -4.67 10.05 -9.68
CA ASN A 24 -4.96 9.26 -8.49
C ASN A 24 -4.52 7.84 -8.84
N PRO A 25 -3.48 7.28 -8.19
CA PRO A 25 -3.16 5.87 -8.42
C PRO A 25 -4.42 5.12 -8.01
N VAL A 26 -5.00 4.40 -8.97
CA VAL A 26 -6.10 3.48 -8.75
C VAL A 26 -5.75 2.71 -7.48
N LYS A 27 -6.56 2.89 -6.43
CA LYS A 27 -6.45 2.15 -5.19
C LYS A 27 -6.76 0.72 -5.58
N HIS A 28 -5.74 -0.06 -5.92
CA HIS A 28 -5.88 -1.49 -6.13
C HIS A 28 -6.43 -2.03 -4.82
N GLU A 29 -7.70 -2.42 -4.83
CA GLU A 29 -8.21 -3.29 -3.78
C GLU A 29 -7.27 -4.50 -3.72
N PRO A 30 -6.76 -4.88 -2.54
CA PRO A 30 -5.93 -6.05 -2.41
C PRO A 30 -6.70 -7.22 -3.03
N LYS A 31 -6.15 -7.82 -4.10
CA LYS A 31 -6.68 -9.09 -4.58
C LYS A 31 -6.58 -10.06 -3.41
N ASP A 32 -7.61 -10.88 -3.20
CA ASP A 32 -7.72 -11.89 -2.12
C ASP A 32 -6.54 -12.90 -2.04
N GLU A 33 -5.54 -12.77 -2.89
CA GLU A 33 -4.44 -13.69 -3.14
C GLU A 33 -3.35 -13.66 -2.03
N ASP A 34 -3.35 -12.66 -1.13
CA ASP A 34 -2.25 -12.42 -0.17
C ASP A 34 -2.68 -12.39 1.32
N ILE A 35 -3.80 -13.02 1.67
CA ILE A 35 -4.28 -13.10 3.05
C ILE A 35 -4.08 -14.52 3.60
N ILE A 36 -3.07 -14.71 4.46
CA ILE A 36 -2.87 -15.96 5.21
C ILE A 36 -3.46 -15.81 6.61
N GLN A 37 -4.24 -16.80 7.05
CA GLN A 37 -4.87 -16.83 8.37
C GLN A 37 -4.40 -18.06 9.13
N ALA A 38 -4.07 -17.91 10.42
CA ALA A 38 -3.68 -19.01 11.28
C ALA A 38 -4.16 -18.79 12.72
N ASN A 39 -4.65 -19.85 13.35
CA ASN A 39 -4.92 -19.84 14.78
C ASN A 39 -3.63 -20.14 15.54
N ILE A 40 -3.15 -19.16 16.32
CA ILE A 40 -1.93 -19.26 17.11
C ILE A 40 -2.30 -19.39 18.58
N GLY A 41 -1.90 -20.50 19.19
CA GLY A 41 -2.12 -20.78 20.62
C GLY A 41 -0.84 -20.61 21.44
N ALA A 42 -0.88 -21.10 22.68
CA ALA A 42 0.24 -21.03 23.62
C ALA A 42 1.52 -21.72 23.14
N ALA A 43 1.42 -22.70 22.25
CA ALA A 43 2.58 -23.35 21.62
C ALA A 43 3.30 -22.44 20.60
N GLY A 44 2.75 -21.27 20.28
CA GLY A 44 3.22 -20.43 19.19
C GLY A 44 2.81 -20.99 17.83
N GLY A 45 3.48 -20.54 16.77
CA GLY A 45 3.20 -21.01 15.42
C GLY A 45 3.93 -20.21 14.35
N LYS A 46 3.62 -20.48 13.08
CA LYS A 46 4.27 -19.83 11.93
C LYS A 46 3.23 -19.50 10.87
N LEU A 47 3.38 -18.32 10.26
CA LEU A 47 2.64 -17.90 9.08
C LEU A 47 3.67 -17.65 7.97
N GLU A 48 3.45 -18.22 6.80
CA GLU A 48 4.38 -18.12 5.67
C GLU A 48 3.62 -17.72 4.40
N THR A 49 4.19 -16.79 3.65
CA THR A 49 3.79 -16.42 2.29
C THR A 49 4.98 -16.62 1.36
N GLY A 50 4.82 -16.39 0.05
CA GLY A 50 5.91 -16.50 -0.90
C GLY A 50 7.10 -15.57 -0.60
N GLU A 51 6.88 -14.47 0.11
CA GLU A 51 7.90 -13.45 0.39
C GLU A 51 8.17 -13.20 1.88
N PHE A 52 7.24 -13.58 2.77
CA PHE A 52 7.35 -13.29 4.21
C PHE A 52 7.14 -14.52 5.07
N LYS A 53 7.88 -14.57 6.18
CA LYS A 53 7.73 -15.59 7.23
C LYS A 53 7.64 -14.92 8.59
N LEU A 54 6.50 -15.11 9.25
CA LEU A 54 6.25 -14.69 10.62
C LEU A 54 6.35 -15.91 11.53
N THR A 55 7.21 -15.84 12.54
CA THR A 55 7.32 -16.88 13.58
C THR A 55 6.85 -16.30 14.91
N VAL A 56 5.86 -16.93 15.52
CA VAL A 56 5.35 -16.60 16.84
C VAL A 56 5.95 -17.58 17.86
N PRO A 57 6.70 -17.09 18.87
CA PRO A 57 7.27 -17.97 19.88
C PRO A 57 6.18 -18.55 20.80
N ALA A 58 6.49 -19.69 21.42
CA ALA A 58 5.66 -20.25 22.47
C ALA A 58 5.52 -19.24 23.63
N GLY A 59 4.33 -19.19 24.23
CA GLY A 59 4.00 -18.27 25.31
C GLY A 59 3.71 -16.83 24.88
N ALA A 60 3.78 -16.49 23.58
CA ALA A 60 3.38 -15.16 23.10
C ALA A 60 1.87 -14.88 23.28
N PHE A 61 1.05 -15.93 23.25
CA PHE A 61 -0.40 -15.85 23.44
C PHE A 61 -0.83 -16.78 24.58
N ASN A 62 -1.63 -16.25 25.50
CA ASN A 62 -2.17 -17.02 26.63
C ASN A 62 -3.43 -17.82 26.25
N ALA A 63 -4.08 -17.46 25.15
CA ALA A 63 -5.25 -18.14 24.59
C ALA A 63 -5.13 -18.17 23.05
N PRO A 64 -5.81 -19.10 22.35
CA PRO A 64 -5.83 -19.13 20.89
C PRO A 64 -6.29 -17.79 20.31
N ALA A 65 -5.51 -17.23 19.40
CA ALA A 65 -5.81 -16.00 18.66
C ALA A 65 -5.72 -16.25 17.15
N GLU A 66 -6.68 -15.72 16.40
CA GLU A 66 -6.67 -15.82 14.95
C GLU A 66 -5.83 -14.67 14.37
N LEU A 67 -4.62 -14.98 13.90
CA LEU A 67 -3.77 -14.01 13.24
C LEU A 67 -4.01 -14.04 11.73
N LYS A 68 -4.14 -12.85 11.13
CA LYS A 68 -4.19 -12.65 9.69
C LYS A 68 -2.97 -11.85 9.26
N LEU A 69 -2.21 -12.39 8.32
CA LEU A 69 -1.10 -11.74 7.64
C LEU A 69 -1.57 -11.34 6.25
N GLN A 70 -1.55 -10.03 5.97
CA GLN A 70 -1.92 -9.47 4.67
C GLN A 70 -0.69 -8.87 4.02
N LEU A 71 -0.36 -9.24 2.78
CA LEU A 71 0.55 -8.44 1.97
C LEU A 71 -0.24 -7.42 1.15
N GLN A 72 0.29 -6.20 1.09
CA GLN A 72 -0.22 -5.15 0.25
C GLN A 72 0.93 -4.61 -0.61
N PRO A 73 0.82 -4.68 -1.95
CA PRO A 73 1.80 -4.07 -2.83
C PRO A 73 1.71 -2.55 -2.66
N GLY A 74 2.83 -1.95 -2.30
CA GLY A 74 2.98 -0.50 -2.22
C GLY A 74 3.27 0.10 -3.60
N PRO A 75 2.93 1.39 -3.79
CA PRO A 75 3.34 2.09 -5.01
C PRO A 75 4.87 2.11 -5.10
N PRO A 76 5.45 1.92 -6.30
CA PRO A 76 6.90 1.99 -6.47
C PRO A 76 7.41 3.36 -6.00
N ALA A 77 8.57 3.38 -5.34
CA ALA A 77 9.20 4.65 -4.97
C ALA A 77 9.47 5.48 -6.25
N PHE A 78 9.26 6.79 -6.18
CA PHE A 78 9.43 7.70 -7.34
C PHE A 78 10.81 7.48 -7.98
N PHE A 79 10.83 7.18 -9.29
CA PHE A 79 12.02 6.86 -10.09
C PHE A 79 12.76 5.55 -9.74
N SER A 80 12.12 4.64 -9.00
CA SER A 80 12.71 3.35 -8.64
C SER A 80 11.93 2.17 -9.25
N PHE A 81 12.66 1.15 -9.71
CA PHE A 81 12.08 -0.14 -10.11
C PHE A 81 11.89 -1.11 -8.92
N VAL A 82 12.14 -0.64 -7.70
CA VAL A 82 11.96 -1.44 -6.49
C VAL A 82 10.47 -1.59 -6.20
N LYS A 83 10.00 -2.83 -6.24
CA LYS A 83 8.68 -3.20 -5.71
C LYS A 83 8.76 -3.18 -4.19
N THR A 84 7.88 -2.40 -3.57
CA THR A 84 7.73 -2.39 -2.11
C THR A 84 6.52 -3.22 -1.73
N HIS A 85 6.69 -4.19 -0.85
CA HIS A 85 5.58 -4.89 -0.21
C HIS A 85 5.47 -4.41 1.24
N SER A 86 4.25 -4.09 1.65
CA SER A 86 3.92 -3.82 3.05
C SER A 86 3.16 -5.01 3.59
N PHE A 87 3.38 -5.36 4.86
CA PHE A 87 2.62 -6.41 5.53
C PHE A 87 1.82 -5.85 6.69
N ARG A 88 0.63 -6.39 6.90
CA ARG A 88 -0.23 -6.06 8.03
C ARG A 88 -0.57 -7.32 8.80
N ILE A 89 -0.40 -7.26 10.12
CA ILE A 89 -0.79 -8.33 11.05
C ILE A 89 -2.00 -7.83 11.84
N THR A 90 -3.06 -8.63 11.89
CA THR A 90 -4.25 -8.37 12.72
C THR A 90 -4.59 -9.62 13.51
N GLY A 91 -5.01 -9.46 14.77
CA GLY A 91 -5.41 -10.55 15.67
C GLY A 91 -6.06 -10.01 16.93
#